data_AF-A0A5J6GSN0-F1
#
_entry.id   AF-A0A5J6GSN0-F1
#
_cell.length_a   1.000
_cell.length_b   1.000
_cell.length_c   1.000
_cell.angle_alpha   90.00
_cell.angle_beta   90.00
_cell.angle_gamma   90.00
#
_symmetry.space_group_name_H-M   'P 1'
#
loop_
_entity.id
_entity.type
_entity.pdbx_description
1 polymer ?
#
loop_
_entity_poly.entity_id
_entity_poly.type
_entity_poly.pdbx_seq_one_letter_code
_entity_poly.pdbx_strand_id
1 'polypeptide(L)'
;MAVLCVVCGAVLAMSQVIVARHRAGGAADLAALAAADRWGEGREGACDAAGRVAKAQATRMVRCVVRGQVSAVTVSAEAGPFATEVDSRAGPAGPAGPAGPVGPGELGGSVGPVSPGAGGG
;
A
#
# COMPACT_ATOMS: atom_id res chain seq x y z
N MET A 1 -21.68 9.58 -33.30
CA MET A 1 -21.15 8.32 -32.73
C MET A 1 -19.66 8.38 -32.40
N ALA A 2 -18.78 8.80 -33.32
CA ALA A 2 -17.33 8.84 -33.07
C ALA A 2 -16.92 9.58 -31.78
N VAL A 3 -17.52 10.74 -31.50
CA VAL A 3 -17.25 11.50 -30.26
C VAL A 3 -17.61 10.70 -29.00
N LEU A 4 -18.75 10.01 -28.99
CA LEU A 4 -19.15 9.15 -27.87
C LEU A 4 -18.20 7.97 -27.69
N CYS A 5 -17.75 7.36 -28.79
CA CYS A 5 -16.76 6.28 -28.73
C CYS A 5 -15.43 6.76 -28.11
N VAL A 6 -14.96 7.95 -28.52
CA VAL A 6 -13.73 8.55 -27.97
C VAL A 6 -13.89 8.86 -26.48
N VAL A 7 -14.99 9.49 -26.09
CA VAL A 7 -15.26 9.83 -24.68
C VAL A 7 -15.40 8.57 -23.82
N CYS A 8 -16.19 7.59 -24.26
CA CYS A 8 -16.33 6.32 -23.54
C CYS A 8 -14.98 5.58 -23.42
N GLY A 9 -14.20 5.52 -24.50
CA GLY A 9 -12.86 4.92 -24.48
C GLY A 9 -11.92 5.61 -23.48
N ALA A 10 -11.92 6.95 -23.46
CA ALA A 10 -11.11 7.74 -22.54
C ALA A 10 -11.53 7.53 -21.07
N VAL A 11 -12.84 7.53 -20.78
CA VAL A 11 -13.37 7.29 -19.43
C VAL A 11 -13.07 5.87 -18.96
N LEU A 12 -13.24 4.86 -19.83
CA LEU A 12 -12.89 3.48 -19.50
C LEU A 12 -11.39 3.33 -19.23
N ALA A 13 -10.53 3.92 -20.05
CA ALA A 13 -9.09 3.90 -19.85
C ALA A 13 -8.68 4.57 -18.51
N MET A 14 -9.24 5.74 -18.20
CA MET A 14 -9.03 6.41 -16.91
C MET A 14 -9.51 5.56 -15.73
N SER A 15 -10.65 4.89 -15.87
CA SER A 15 -11.22 4.03 -14.81
C SER A 15 -10.30 2.85 -14.48
N GLN A 16 -9.71 2.21 -15.50
CA GLN A 16 -8.78 1.10 -15.28
C GLN A 16 -7.54 1.54 -14.48
N VAL A 17 -7.02 2.73 -14.77
CA VAL A 17 -5.87 3.31 -14.05
C VAL A 17 -6.23 3.61 -12.60
N ILE A 18 -7.41 4.19 -12.35
CA ILE A 18 -7.88 4.51 -11.00
C ILE A 18 -8.11 3.24 -10.18
N VAL A 19 -8.75 2.21 -10.75
CA VAL A 19 -9.01 0.94 -10.06
C VAL A 19 -7.70 0.24 -9.68
N ALA A 20 -6.68 0.27 -10.55
CA ALA A 20 -5.37 -0.29 -10.25
C ALA A 20 -4.69 0.41 -9.06
N ARG A 21 -4.75 1.76 -9.00
CA ARG A 21 -4.20 2.52 -7.87
C ARG A 21 -4.98 2.32 -6.57
N HIS A 22 -6.31 2.30 -6.65
CA HIS A 22 -7.14 2.17 -5.46
C HIS A 22 -7.00 0.78 -4.81
N ARG A 23 -6.76 -0.26 -5.62
CA ARG A 23 -6.40 -1.60 -5.14
C ARG A 23 -5.10 -1.63 -4.35
N ALA A 24 -4.09 -0.87 -4.77
CA ALA A 24 -2.81 -0.79 -4.06
C ALA A 24 -2.98 -0.25 -2.63
N GLY A 25 -3.79 0.81 -2.47
CA GLY A 25 -4.13 1.37 -1.16
C GLY A 25 -4.93 0.39 -0.30
N GLY A 26 -6.02 -0.17 -0.83
CA GLY A 26 -6.87 -1.11 -0.09
C GLY A 26 -6.15 -2.41 0.30
N ALA A 27 -5.18 -2.86 -0.50
CA ALA A 27 -4.37 -4.03 -0.18
C ALA A 27 -3.47 -3.82 1.05
N ALA A 28 -2.88 -2.63 1.18
CA ALA A 28 -2.04 -2.28 2.33
C ALA A 28 -2.87 -2.26 3.63
N ASP A 29 -4.08 -1.70 3.58
CA ASP A 29 -4.98 -1.63 4.73
C ASP A 29 -5.48 -3.01 5.18
N LEU A 30 -5.89 -3.87 4.23
CA LEU A 30 -6.30 -5.24 4.55
C LEU A 30 -5.14 -6.08 5.09
N ALA A 31 -3.92 -5.89 4.57
CA ALA A 31 -2.73 -6.57 5.07
C ALA A 31 -2.37 -6.09 6.49
N ALA A 32 -2.51 -4.79 6.77
CA ALA A 32 -2.30 -4.24 8.11
C ALA A 32 -3.36 -4.76 9.10
N LEU A 33 -4.64 -4.80 8.73
CA LEU A 33 -5.71 -5.36 9.58
C LEU A 33 -5.48 -6.85 9.86
N ALA A 34 -5.08 -7.64 8.87
CA ALA A 34 -4.79 -9.05 9.06
C ALA A 34 -3.60 -9.31 10.00
N ALA A 35 -2.57 -8.46 9.95
CA ALA A 35 -1.48 -8.51 10.93
C ALA A 35 -1.95 -8.08 12.32
N ALA A 36 -2.81 -7.07 12.42
CA ALA A 36 -3.37 -6.61 13.68
C ALA A 36 -4.23 -7.69 14.35
N ASP A 37 -5.07 -8.43 13.62
CA ASP A 37 -5.90 -9.51 14.19
C ASP A 37 -5.07 -10.65 14.80
N ARG A 38 -3.87 -10.88 14.27
CA ARG A 38 -2.97 -11.96 14.64
C ARG A 38 -1.85 -11.54 15.59
N TRP A 39 -1.93 -10.35 16.18
CA TRP A 39 -0.88 -9.81 17.06
C TRP A 39 -0.50 -10.73 18.24
N GLY A 40 -1.48 -11.50 18.75
CA GLY A 40 -1.29 -12.43 19.86
C GLY A 40 -0.52 -13.70 19.52
N GLU A 41 -0.37 -14.04 18.22
CA GLU A 41 0.46 -15.16 17.75
C GLU A 41 1.94 -14.80 17.63
N GLY A 42 2.29 -13.55 17.92
CA GLY A 42 3.62 -13.01 17.76
C GLY A 42 3.90 -12.49 16.35
N ARG A 43 5.09 -11.93 16.16
CA ARG A 43 5.49 -11.24 14.92
C ARG A 43 5.39 -12.13 13.68
N GLU A 44 5.74 -13.40 13.81
CA GLU A 44 5.81 -14.33 12.68
C GLU A 44 4.42 -14.67 12.14
N GLY A 45 3.47 -15.05 13.02
CA GLY A 45 2.08 -15.32 12.63
C GLY A 45 1.36 -14.09 12.05
N ALA A 46 1.62 -12.90 12.61
CA ALA A 46 1.07 -11.64 12.11
C ALA A 46 1.62 -11.26 10.73
N CYS A 47 2.93 -11.37 10.51
CA CYS A 47 3.53 -11.06 9.22
C CYS A 47 3.16 -12.10 8.14
N ASP A 48 3.02 -13.37 8.50
CA ASP A 48 2.55 -14.39 7.56
C ASP A 48 1.12 -14.13 7.09
N ALA A 49 0.23 -13.68 7.99
CA ALA A 49 -1.12 -13.28 7.64
C ALA A 49 -1.13 -12.09 6.66
N ALA A 50 -0.38 -11.03 6.95
CA ALA A 50 -0.22 -9.89 6.05
C ALA A 50 0.35 -10.29 4.68
N GLY A 51 1.34 -11.19 4.66
CA GLY A 51 1.95 -11.70 3.44
C GLY A 51 0.99 -12.48 2.55
N ARG A 52 0.07 -13.26 3.14
CA ARG A 52 -1.00 -13.95 2.39
C ARG A 52 -1.98 -12.96 1.76
N VAL A 53 -2.36 -11.91 2.50
CA VAL A 53 -3.26 -10.86 1.98
C VAL A 53 -2.61 -10.08 0.85
N ALA A 54 -1.34 -9.65 1.02
CA ALA A 54 -0.61 -8.96 -0.04
C ALA A 54 -0.57 -9.78 -1.34
N LYS A 55 -0.22 -11.08 -1.24
CA LYS A 55 -0.22 -11.99 -2.41
C LYS A 55 -1.60 -12.12 -3.04
N ALA A 56 -2.66 -12.26 -2.25
CA ALA A 56 -4.03 -12.35 -2.76
C ALA A 56 -4.48 -11.08 -3.49
N GLN A 57 -3.91 -9.92 -3.14
CA GLN A 57 -4.17 -8.63 -3.77
C GLN A 57 -3.19 -8.29 -4.92
N ALA A 58 -2.36 -9.25 -5.33
CA ALA A 58 -1.31 -9.06 -6.34
C ALA A 58 -0.31 -7.94 -5.97
N THR A 59 -0.05 -7.76 -4.68
CA THR A 59 0.99 -6.87 -4.15
C THR A 59 2.09 -7.68 -3.47
N ARG A 60 3.30 -7.12 -3.44
CA ARG A 60 4.46 -7.75 -2.78
C ARG A 60 4.71 -7.04 -1.45
N MET A 61 4.78 -7.79 -0.37
CA MET A 61 5.15 -7.23 0.93
C MET A 61 6.64 -6.93 0.97
N VAL A 62 7.00 -5.67 1.22
CA VAL A 62 8.40 -5.21 1.33
C VAL A 62 8.85 -5.12 2.78
N ARG A 63 7.93 -4.80 3.70
CA ARG A 63 8.24 -4.67 5.12
C ARG A 63 7.05 -5.01 6.01
N CYS A 64 7.32 -5.67 7.14
CA CYS A 64 6.34 -5.93 8.19
C CYS A 64 6.96 -5.67 9.56
N VAL A 65 6.33 -4.81 10.35
CA VAL A 65 6.74 -4.49 11.72
C VAL A 65 5.53 -4.63 12.64
N VAL A 66 5.69 -5.38 13.73
CA VAL A 66 4.67 -5.55 14.75
C VAL A 66 5.25 -5.12 16.09
N ARG A 67 4.55 -4.22 16.79
CA ARG A 67 4.90 -3.67 18.10
C ARG A 67 3.68 -3.75 19.01
N GLY A 68 3.61 -4.80 19.84
CA GLY A 68 2.42 -5.07 20.65
C GLY A 68 1.20 -5.25 19.76
N GLN A 69 0.18 -4.41 19.96
CA GLN A 69 -1.08 -4.43 19.20
C GLN A 69 -1.04 -3.59 17.91
N VAL A 70 0.07 -2.89 17.63
CA VAL A 70 0.23 -2.05 16.44
C VAL A 70 1.08 -2.77 15.42
N SER A 71 0.56 -2.91 14.20
CA SER A 71 1.26 -3.43 13.03
C SER A 71 1.44 -2.34 11.97
N ALA A 72 2.58 -2.36 11.30
CA ALA A 72 2.92 -1.50 10.18
C ALA A 72 3.38 -2.40 9.03
N VAL A 73 2.70 -2.31 7.90
CA VAL A 73 2.96 -3.13 6.72
C VAL A 73 3.19 -2.20 5.55
N THR A 74 4.31 -2.42 4.86
CA THR A 74 4.61 -1.75 3.60
C THR A 74 4.50 -2.78 2.49
N VAL A 75 3.71 -2.47 1.46
CA VAL A 75 3.53 -3.31 0.27
C VAL A 75 3.88 -2.51 -0.97
N SER A 76 4.51 -3.16 -1.94
CA SER A 76 4.73 -2.63 -3.28
C SER A 76 3.64 -3.16 -4.21
N ALA A 77 2.96 -2.27 -4.91
CA ALA A 77 2.04 -2.60 -5.98
C ALA A 77 2.66 -2.26 -7.33
N GLU A 78 2.52 -3.16 -8.30
CA GLU A 78 2.92 -2.92 -9.68
C GLU A 78 1.72 -2.33 -10.44
N ALA A 79 1.88 -1.14 -10.98
CA ALA A 79 0.89 -0.43 -11.77
C ALA A 79 1.44 -0.21 -13.19
N GLY A 80 1.51 -1.29 -13.97
CA GLY A 80 2.15 -1.29 -15.29
C GLY A 80 3.67 -1.12 -15.16
N PRO A 81 4.30 -0.15 -15.86
CA PRO A 81 5.74 0.07 -15.80
C PRO A 81 6.22 0.74 -14.50
N PHE A 82 5.31 1.06 -13.57
CA PHE A 82 5.63 1.73 -12.32
C PHE A 82 5.40 0.81 -11.13
N ALA A 83 6.36 0.71 -10.23
CA ALA A 83 6.18 0.12 -8.91
C ALA A 83 5.97 1.26 -7.90
N THR A 84 4.90 1.17 -7.10
CA THR A 84 4.62 2.13 -6.03
C THR A 84 4.61 1.39 -4.70
N GLU A 85 5.37 1.90 -3.74
CA GLU A 85 5.32 1.43 -2.36
C GLU A 85 4.25 2.19 -1.57
N VAL A 86 3.48 1.47 -0.78
CA VAL A 86 2.40 1.99 0.07
C VAL A 86 2.61 1.44 1.48
N ASP A 87 2.63 2.33 2.47
CA ASP A 87 2.71 1.99 3.89
C ASP A 87 1.32 2.15 4.53
N SER A 88 0.90 1.14 5.30
CA SER A 88 -0.31 1.21 6.12
C SER A 88 0.00 0.73 7.54
N ARG A 89 -0.65 1.37 8.51
CA ARG A 89 -0.55 1.03 9.93
C ARG A 89 -1.92 0.70 10.50
N ALA A 90 -2.02 -0.42 11.21
CA ALA A 90 -3.21 -0.83 11.91
C ALA A 90 -2.88 -1.13 13.37
N GLY A 91 -3.73 -0.66 14.27
CA GLY A 91 -3.67 -0.93 15.69
C GLY A 91 -4.98 -0.49 16.34
N PRO A 92 -5.24 -0.86 17.60
CA PRO A 92 -6.40 -0.35 18.33
C PRO A 92 -6.41 1.17 18.27
N ALA A 93 -7.60 1.76 18.19
CA ALA A 93 -7.76 3.21 18.20
C ALA A 93 -7.10 3.76 19.47
N GLY A 94 -5.88 4.29 19.31
CA GLY A 94 -5.20 4.99 20.38
C GLY A 94 -5.95 6.29 20.68
N PRO A 95 -5.71 6.91 21.85
CA PRO A 95 -6.09 8.29 22.03
C PRO A 95 -5.52 9.08 20.86
N ALA A 96 -6.35 9.84 20.14
CA ALA A 96 -5.89 10.74 19.09
C ALA A 96 -4.92 11.74 19.73
N GLY A 97 -3.62 11.46 19.68
CA GLY A 97 -2.59 12.44 20.00
C GLY A 97 -2.74 13.60 19.03
N PRO A 98 -2.46 14.85 19.45
CA PRO A 98 -2.55 16.00 18.56
C PRO A 98 -1.73 15.72 17.30
N ALA A 99 -2.39 15.80 16.14
CA ALA A 99 -1.72 15.74 14.85
C ALA A 99 -0.65 16.84 14.86
N GLY A 100 0.62 16.44 14.93
CA GLY A 100 1.72 17.38 14.71
C GLY A 100 1.54 18.04 13.35
N PRO A 101 1.99 19.29 13.17
CA PRO A 101 1.80 19.99 11.91
C PRO A 101 2.39 19.17 10.76
N VAL A 102 1.50 18.71 9.87
CA VAL A 102 1.85 18.06 8.62
C VAL A 102 2.65 19.06 7.80
N GLY A 103 3.93 18.78 7.60
CA GLY A 103 4.80 19.63 6.79
C GLY A 103 4.32 19.65 5.33
N PRO A 104 4.58 20.72 4.55
CA PRO A 104 4.13 20.85 3.16
C PRO A 104 4.55 19.72 2.19
N GLY A 105 5.34 18.73 2.64
CA GLY A 105 5.79 17.57 1.85
C GLY A 105 4.80 16.39 1.78
N GLU A 106 3.74 16.36 2.60
CA GLU A 106 2.80 15.21 2.68
C GLU A 106 1.56 15.32 1.79
N LEU A 107 1.40 16.39 1.01
CA LEU A 107 0.37 16.45 -0.05
C LEU A 107 0.83 15.82 -1.37
N GLY A 108 2.09 15.38 -1.46
CA GLY A 108 2.66 14.73 -2.62
C GLY A 108 3.07 13.30 -2.30
N GLY A 109 2.13 12.35 -2.42
CA GLY A 109 2.45 10.93 -2.57
C GLY A 109 3.37 10.73 -3.77
N SER A 110 4.65 10.92 -3.55
CA SER A 110 5.73 10.80 -4.52
C SER A 110 6.75 9.87 -3.90
N VAL A 111 6.54 8.57 -4.12
CA VAL A 111 7.66 7.63 -4.06
C VAL A 111 8.54 7.98 -5.26
N GLY A 112 9.63 8.69 -5.00
CA GLY A 112 10.63 8.98 -6.01
C GLY A 112 11.25 7.68 -6.55
N PRO A 113 11.71 7.65 -7.81
CA PRO A 113 12.34 6.47 -8.39
C PRO A 113 13.62 6.14 -7.62
N VAL A 114 13.72 4.91 -7.08
CA VAL A 114 14.98 4.40 -6.52
C VAL A 114 15.88 4.02 -7.70
N SER A 115 17.04 4.67 -7.82
CA SER A 115 18.04 4.30 -8.84
C SER A 115 18.72 2.96 -8.48
N PRO A 116 19.07 2.11 -9.45
CA PRO A 116 19.83 0.90 -9.17
C PRO A 116 21.25 1.27 -8.78
N GLY A 117 21.64 0.96 -7.54
CA GLY A 117 23.04 1.00 -7.11
C GLY A 117 23.82 -0.08 -7.84
N ALA A 118 24.84 0.34 -8.58
CA ALA A 118 25.82 -0.55 -9.19
C ALA A 118 26.56 -1.36 -8.11
N GLY A 119 26.38 -2.69 -8.12
CA GLY A 119 27.28 -3.62 -7.46
C GLY A 119 28.38 -4.01 -8.45
N GLY A 120 29.55 -3.39 -8.32
CA GLY A 120 30.77 -3.85 -8.97
C GLY A 120 31.28 -5.14 -8.34
N GLY A 121 31.84 -6.00 -9.18
CA GLY A 121 32.85 -6.99 -8.84
C GLY A 121 34.14 -6.64 -9.55
#